data_AF-A0A7X7LNS6-F1
#
_entry.id   AF-A0A7X7LNS6-F1
#
_cell.length_a   1.000
_cell.length_b   1.000
_cell.length_c   1.000
_cell.angle_alpha   90.00
_cell.angle_beta   90.00
_cell.angle_gamma   90.00
#
_symmetry.space_group_name_H-M   'P 1'
#
loop_
_entity.id
_entity.type
_entity.pdbx_description
1 polymer ?
#
loop_
_entity_poly.entity_id
_entity_poly.type
_entity_poly.pdbx_seq_one_letter_code
_entity_poly.pdbx_strand_id
1 'polypeptide(L)'
;MKQEDFVLIEQELGIILPESYKKAALEAKISKTRHPSRFYDDPRKIVSTNKRLRKKGLYGQPLRENHFVIGYDSDGGDYYFIDLNFKDGHVYLANRTKTWKYTPEDISFNESPYNSIDKFVDFMCDLNAMVENSEKNPRPEQTDEEKQKMIADFFTDMNKQFPKNRQ
;
A
#
# COMPACT_ATOMS: atom_id res chain seq x y z
N MET A 1 10.85 1.82 -14.83
CA MET A 1 10.26 0.93 -15.86
C MET A 1 10.36 1.54 -17.25
N LYS A 2 10.41 0.67 -18.27
CA LYS A 2 10.40 0.97 -19.71
C LYS A 2 9.39 0.06 -20.42
N GLN A 3 9.07 0.35 -21.67
CA GLN A 3 8.10 -0.46 -22.44
C GLN A 3 8.53 -1.95 -22.54
N GLU A 4 9.82 -2.18 -22.77
CA GLU A 4 10.41 -3.53 -22.88
C GLU A 4 10.29 -4.34 -21.59
N ASP A 5 10.27 -3.65 -20.44
CA ASP A 5 10.16 -4.29 -19.12
C ASP A 5 8.78 -4.96 -18.95
N PHE A 6 7.71 -4.38 -19.50
CA PHE A 6 6.38 -4.99 -19.43
C PHE A 6 6.29 -6.28 -20.24
N VAL A 7 6.92 -6.30 -21.42
CA VAL A 7 6.97 -7.51 -22.25
C VAL A 7 7.66 -8.64 -21.50
N LEU A 8 8.77 -8.34 -20.82
CA LEU A 8 9.46 -9.30 -19.96
C LEU A 8 8.55 -9.81 -18.84
N ILE A 9 7.85 -8.93 -18.12
CA ILE A 9 6.97 -9.30 -17.00
C ILE A 9 5.82 -10.20 -17.50
N GLU A 10 5.15 -9.79 -18.58
CA GLU A 10 4.03 -10.52 -19.18
C GLU A 10 4.45 -11.93 -19.63
N GLN A 11 5.60 -12.05 -20.31
CA GLN A 11 6.14 -13.34 -20.77
C GLN A 11 6.55 -14.25 -19.60
N GLU A 12 7.30 -13.72 -18.64
CA GLU A 12 7.85 -14.50 -17.51
C GLU A 12 6.77 -14.98 -16.53
N LEU A 13 5.65 -14.26 -16.45
CA LEU A 13 4.54 -14.59 -15.55
C LEU A 13 3.33 -15.19 -16.27
N GLY A 14 3.31 -15.21 -17.60
CA GLY A 14 2.19 -15.70 -18.40
C GLY A 14 0.90 -14.89 -18.21
N ILE A 15 1.02 -13.57 -18.09
CA ILE A 15 -0.12 -12.66 -17.83
C ILE A 15 -0.19 -11.55 -18.88
N ILE A 16 -1.32 -10.87 -18.93
CA ILE A 16 -1.48 -9.60 -19.66
C ILE A 16 -1.68 -8.50 -18.62
N LEU A 17 -0.83 -7.49 -18.64
CA LEU A 17 -0.94 -6.36 -17.73
C LEU A 17 -1.97 -5.36 -18.25
N PRO A 18 -2.81 -4.76 -17.37
CA PRO A 18 -3.70 -3.69 -17.77
C PRO A 18 -2.93 -2.50 -18.35
N GLU A 19 -3.45 -1.88 -19.41
CA GLU A 19 -2.81 -0.70 -20.01
C GLU A 19 -2.72 0.47 -19.03
N SER A 20 -3.70 0.62 -18.13
CA SER A 20 -3.66 1.58 -17.03
C SER A 20 -2.47 1.33 -16.09
N TYR A 21 -2.12 0.07 -15.83
CA TYR A 21 -0.92 -0.28 -15.04
C TYR A 21 0.34 0.14 -15.78
N LYS A 22 0.46 -0.22 -17.07
CA LYS A 22 1.65 0.09 -17.88
C LYS A 22 1.87 1.60 -17.94
N LYS A 23 0.80 2.36 -18.19
CA LYS A 23 0.84 3.83 -18.18
C LYS A 23 1.26 4.36 -16.82
N ALA A 24 0.58 3.93 -15.75
CA ALA A 24 0.91 4.33 -14.39
C ALA A 24 2.37 4.02 -14.03
N ALA A 25 2.87 2.83 -14.38
CA ALA A 25 4.23 2.39 -14.11
C ALA A 25 5.32 3.14 -14.91
N LEU A 26 5.00 3.64 -16.11
CA LEU A 26 5.89 4.50 -16.91
C LEU A 26 5.91 5.93 -16.37
N GLU A 27 4.73 6.46 -16.07
CA GLU A 27 4.54 7.81 -15.50
C GLU A 27 5.03 7.86 -14.05
N ALA A 28 5.03 6.70 -13.37
CA ALA A 28 5.60 6.48 -12.06
C ALA A 28 7.13 6.49 -12.07
N LYS A 29 7.67 7.63 -12.46
CA LYS A 29 8.72 8.28 -11.66
C LYS A 29 8.06 8.92 -10.42
N ILE A 30 7.25 8.14 -9.68
CA ILE A 30 6.54 8.59 -8.48
C ILE A 30 7.60 8.95 -7.46
N SER A 31 7.90 10.24 -7.44
CA SER A 31 8.72 11.01 -6.52
C SER A 31 10.10 10.46 -6.14
N LYS A 32 11.14 11.28 -6.35
CA LYS A 32 12.46 11.10 -5.70
C LYS A 32 12.42 11.43 -4.19
N THR A 33 11.25 11.43 -3.57
CA THR A 33 11.14 11.58 -2.12
C THR A 33 11.78 10.41 -1.40
N ARG A 34 12.21 10.66 -0.16
CA ARG A 34 12.74 9.64 0.77
C ARG A 34 11.77 8.49 1.04
N HIS A 35 10.49 8.65 0.69
CA HIS A 35 9.49 7.59 0.73
C HIS A 35 9.46 6.89 -0.62
N PRO A 36 9.88 5.62 -0.70
CA PRO A 36 9.98 4.90 -1.97
C PRO A 36 8.62 4.86 -2.65
N SER A 37 8.61 4.97 -3.99
CA SER A 37 7.42 4.62 -4.77
C SER A 37 6.96 3.26 -4.30
N ARG A 38 5.70 3.17 -3.85
CA ARG A 38 5.15 1.88 -3.38
C ARG A 38 5.06 0.87 -4.52
N PHE A 39 5.12 1.32 -5.77
CA PHE A 39 5.34 0.46 -6.93
C PHE A 39 6.76 -0.07 -7.00
N TYR A 40 6.89 -1.33 -7.42
CA TYR A 40 8.18 -1.84 -7.87
C TYR A 40 8.66 -1.08 -9.12
N ASP A 41 9.91 -0.67 -9.10
CA ASP A 41 10.60 0.02 -10.18
C ASP A 41 11.49 -0.91 -11.02
N ASP A 42 11.89 -2.06 -10.45
CA ASP A 42 12.66 -3.13 -11.08
C ASP A 42 11.78 -4.29 -11.57
N PRO A 43 11.72 -4.56 -12.89
CA PRO A 43 10.94 -5.67 -13.46
C PRO A 43 11.39 -7.05 -12.96
N ARG A 44 12.67 -7.26 -12.67
CA ARG A 44 13.16 -8.55 -12.16
C ARG A 44 12.66 -8.79 -10.74
N LYS A 45 12.56 -7.73 -9.93
CA LYS A 45 11.97 -7.78 -8.59
C LYS A 45 10.47 -8.08 -8.65
N ILE A 46 9.75 -7.49 -9.60
CA ILE A 46 8.33 -7.80 -9.87
C ILE A 46 8.15 -9.29 -10.17
N VAL A 47 8.90 -9.81 -11.15
CA VAL A 47 8.81 -11.21 -11.59
C VAL A 47 9.15 -12.16 -10.45
N SER A 48 10.29 -11.96 -9.78
CA SER A 48 10.74 -12.83 -8.69
C SER A 48 9.77 -12.82 -7.50
N THR A 49 9.21 -11.65 -7.16
CA THR A 49 8.23 -11.53 -6.07
C THR A 49 6.94 -12.25 -6.41
N ASN A 50 6.38 -12.04 -7.61
CA ASN A 50 5.14 -12.71 -8.03
C ASN A 50 5.34 -14.24 -8.11
N LYS A 51 6.45 -14.72 -8.69
CA LYS A 51 6.79 -16.16 -8.70
C LYS A 51 6.91 -16.72 -7.28
N ARG A 52 7.59 -16.00 -6.38
CA ARG A 52 7.71 -16.40 -4.97
C ARG A 52 6.36 -16.50 -4.29
N LEU A 53 5.48 -15.51 -4.46
CA LEU A 53 4.18 -15.47 -3.79
C LEU A 53 3.18 -16.48 -4.37
N ARG A 54 3.25 -16.78 -5.68
CA ARG A 54 2.48 -17.90 -6.27
C ARG A 54 2.92 -19.25 -5.71
N LYS A 55 4.23 -19.45 -5.43
CA LYS A 55 4.76 -20.72 -4.92
C LYS A 55 4.67 -20.89 -3.40
N LYS A 56 5.11 -19.87 -2.65
CA LYS A 56 5.24 -19.90 -1.18
C LYS A 56 4.03 -19.28 -0.48
N GLY A 57 3.22 -18.53 -1.21
CA GLY A 57 2.07 -17.85 -0.66
C GLY A 57 2.38 -16.55 0.05
N LEU A 58 1.29 -15.85 0.30
CA LEU A 58 1.17 -14.71 1.17
C LEU A 58 0.37 -15.16 2.40
N TYR A 59 0.91 -14.95 3.61
CA TYR A 59 0.25 -15.33 4.87
C TYR A 59 -0.19 -16.81 4.97
N GLY A 60 0.56 -17.70 4.32
CA GLY A 60 0.28 -19.14 4.33
C GLY A 60 -0.62 -19.62 3.19
N GLN A 61 -1.08 -18.72 2.30
CA GLN A 61 -1.91 -19.07 1.14
C GLN A 61 -1.24 -18.66 -0.18
N PRO A 62 -1.11 -19.55 -1.17
CA PRO A 62 -0.63 -19.22 -2.51
C PRO A 62 -1.36 -18.02 -3.13
N LEU A 63 -0.61 -17.10 -3.75
CA LEU A 63 -1.20 -16.04 -4.56
C LEU A 63 -1.83 -16.67 -5.82
N ARG A 64 -3.11 -16.34 -6.10
CA ARG A 64 -3.78 -16.82 -7.32
C ARG A 64 -3.11 -16.30 -8.59
N GLU A 65 -3.27 -17.02 -9.69
CA GLU A 65 -2.66 -16.70 -10.98
C GLU A 65 -3.16 -15.39 -11.58
N ASN A 66 -4.45 -15.07 -11.38
CA ASN A 66 -5.08 -13.81 -11.79
C ASN A 66 -4.70 -12.62 -10.91
N HIS A 67 -3.95 -12.82 -9.83
CA HIS A 67 -3.46 -11.72 -8.99
C HIS A 67 -2.02 -11.36 -9.36
N PHE A 68 -1.76 -10.06 -9.42
CA PHE A 68 -0.46 -9.52 -9.78
C PHE A 68 -0.01 -8.45 -8.78
N VAL A 69 1.09 -8.71 -8.08
CA VAL A 69 1.66 -7.76 -7.11
C VAL A 69 2.40 -6.65 -7.85
N ILE A 70 2.01 -5.42 -7.55
CA ILE A 70 2.55 -4.20 -8.14
C ILE A 70 3.50 -3.45 -7.22
N GLY A 71 3.46 -3.77 -5.91
CA GLY A 71 4.10 -2.93 -4.92
C GLY A 71 3.97 -3.40 -3.48
N TYR A 72 4.52 -2.61 -2.55
CA TYR A 72 4.49 -2.87 -1.12
C TYR A 72 4.33 -1.57 -0.31
N ASP A 73 3.65 -1.66 0.85
CA ASP A 73 3.45 -0.54 1.77
C ASP A 73 4.58 -0.45 2.80
N SER A 74 5.01 -1.60 3.32
CA SER A 74 6.07 -1.71 4.33
C SER A 74 6.99 -2.90 4.04
N ASP A 75 8.28 -2.75 4.38
CA ASP A 75 9.24 -3.85 4.31
C ASP A 75 8.83 -4.94 5.32
N GLY A 76 8.14 -5.97 4.84
CA GLY A 76 7.90 -7.18 5.66
C GLY A 76 6.54 -7.86 5.55
N GLY A 77 5.61 -7.40 4.70
CA GLY A 77 4.39 -8.21 4.49
C GLY A 77 3.27 -7.59 3.68
N ASP A 78 3.16 -6.26 3.67
CA ASP A 78 2.00 -5.61 3.10
C ASP A 78 2.19 -5.33 1.60
N TYR A 79 1.38 -5.98 0.76
CA TYR A 79 1.52 -5.92 -0.70
C TYR A 79 0.31 -5.28 -1.38
N TYR A 80 0.57 -4.44 -2.37
CA TYR A 80 -0.45 -4.01 -3.32
C TYR A 80 -0.52 -4.98 -4.49
N PHE A 81 -1.72 -5.36 -4.89
CA PHE A 81 -1.93 -6.24 -6.03
C PHE A 81 -3.14 -5.84 -6.86
N ILE A 82 -3.12 -6.23 -8.13
CA ILE A 82 -4.21 -6.09 -9.08
C ILE A 82 -4.87 -7.45 -9.26
N ASP A 83 -6.20 -7.47 -9.35
CA ASP A 83 -6.92 -8.60 -9.94
C ASP A 83 -7.09 -8.38 -11.45
N LEU A 84 -6.40 -9.21 -12.23
CA LEU A 84 -6.34 -9.18 -13.69
C LEU A 84 -7.67 -9.61 -14.35
N ASN A 85 -8.62 -10.17 -13.58
CA ASN A 85 -9.96 -10.47 -14.10
C ASN A 85 -10.82 -9.22 -14.28
N PHE A 86 -10.46 -8.11 -13.60
CA PHE A 86 -11.17 -6.85 -13.74
C PHE A 86 -10.47 -5.94 -14.75
N LYS A 87 -11.22 -5.50 -15.76
CA LYS A 87 -10.71 -4.70 -16.88
C LYS A 87 -10.07 -3.38 -16.43
N ASP A 88 -10.58 -2.79 -15.34
CA ASP A 88 -10.09 -1.51 -14.82
C ASP A 88 -8.93 -1.66 -13.81
N GLY A 89 -8.48 -2.90 -13.58
CA GLY A 89 -7.30 -3.19 -12.77
C GLY A 89 -7.47 -2.77 -11.31
N HIS A 90 -8.55 -3.21 -10.66
CA HIS A 90 -8.82 -2.95 -9.24
C HIS A 90 -7.59 -3.25 -8.38
N VAL A 91 -7.19 -2.28 -7.55
CA VAL A 91 -6.00 -2.40 -6.69
C VAL A 91 -6.41 -2.67 -5.26
N TYR A 92 -5.85 -3.72 -4.69
CA TYR A 92 -6.09 -4.19 -3.34
C TYR A 92 -4.81 -4.12 -2.50
N LEU A 93 -4.97 -4.01 -1.18
CA LEU A 93 -3.89 -4.09 -0.20
C LEU A 93 -4.04 -5.36 0.64
N ALA A 94 -3.06 -6.25 0.58
CA ALA A 94 -2.98 -7.42 1.45
C ALA A 94 -2.16 -7.08 2.69
N ASN A 95 -2.82 -6.90 3.85
CA ASN A 95 -2.18 -6.50 5.11
C ASN A 95 -2.42 -7.52 6.23
N ARG A 96 -1.37 -7.82 7.03
CA ARG A 96 -1.43 -8.81 8.12
C ARG A 96 -2.22 -8.35 9.35
N THR A 97 -2.29 -7.04 9.59
CA THR A 97 -2.80 -6.40 10.82
C THR A 97 -4.16 -5.74 10.66
N LYS A 98 -4.54 -5.36 9.44
CA LYS A 98 -5.85 -4.74 9.17
C LYS A 98 -6.91 -5.80 8.84
N THR A 99 -8.17 -5.44 9.07
CA THR A 99 -9.43 -6.19 8.80
C THR A 99 -9.60 -6.75 7.38
N TRP A 100 -8.66 -6.50 6.48
CA TRP A 100 -8.67 -6.94 5.09
C TRP A 100 -7.80 -8.19 4.98
N LYS A 101 -8.35 -9.31 5.47
CA LYS A 101 -7.70 -10.61 5.34
C LYS A 101 -7.69 -10.97 3.86
N TYR A 102 -6.50 -11.13 3.31
CA TYR A 102 -6.32 -11.89 2.08
C TYR A 102 -6.61 -13.35 2.41
N THR A 103 -7.88 -13.76 2.38
CA THR A 103 -8.17 -15.09 1.84
C THR A 103 -8.50 -14.87 0.36
N PRO A 104 -8.00 -15.69 -0.55
CA PRO A 104 -8.38 -15.59 -1.95
C PRO A 104 -9.91 -15.65 -2.16
N GLU A 105 -10.67 -16.22 -1.22
CA GLU A 105 -12.13 -16.19 -1.18
C GLU A 105 -12.74 -14.83 -0.80
N ASP A 106 -12.13 -14.04 0.08
CA ASP A 106 -12.68 -12.76 0.58
C ASP A 106 -12.57 -11.60 -0.42
N ILE A 107 -11.74 -11.75 -1.46
CA ILE A 107 -11.51 -10.72 -2.49
C ILE A 107 -12.78 -10.50 -3.35
N SER A 108 -13.72 -11.46 -3.36
CA SER A 108 -15.00 -11.29 -4.06
C SER A 108 -16.07 -10.53 -3.26
N PHE A 109 -15.83 -10.20 -1.98
CA PHE A 109 -16.82 -9.54 -1.12
C PHE A 109 -16.42 -8.15 -0.61
N ASN A 110 -15.15 -7.78 -0.76
CA ASN A 110 -14.62 -6.51 -0.28
C ASN A 110 -14.49 -5.53 -1.45
N GLU A 111 -15.22 -4.40 -1.39
CA GLU A 111 -15.05 -3.28 -2.31
C GLU A 111 -13.56 -2.94 -2.41
N SER A 112 -13.02 -3.00 -3.63
CA SER A 112 -11.62 -2.62 -3.85
C SER A 112 -11.36 -1.23 -3.26
N PRO A 113 -10.33 -1.04 -2.42
CA PRO A 113 -10.02 0.29 -1.88
C PRO A 113 -9.75 1.28 -3.01
N TYR A 114 -9.29 0.80 -4.16
CA TYR A 114 -9.19 1.56 -5.39
C TYR A 114 -9.83 0.77 -6.54
N ASN A 115 -11.00 1.20 -6.99
CA ASN A 115 -11.71 0.57 -8.09
C ASN A 115 -11.06 0.81 -9.47
N SER A 116 -9.91 1.48 -9.53
CA SER A 116 -9.05 1.55 -10.71
C SER A 116 -7.62 1.86 -10.31
N ILE A 117 -6.70 1.59 -11.23
CA ILE A 117 -5.27 1.97 -11.08
C ILE A 117 -5.11 3.48 -11.03
N ASP A 118 -5.88 4.23 -11.81
CA ASP A 118 -5.80 5.70 -11.82
C ASP A 118 -6.13 6.28 -10.44
N LYS A 119 -7.20 5.80 -9.78
CA LYS A 119 -7.52 6.24 -8.41
C LYS A 119 -6.44 5.88 -7.39
N PHE A 120 -5.80 4.72 -7.58
CA PHE A 120 -4.66 4.35 -6.75
C PHE A 120 -3.50 5.33 -6.96
N VAL A 121 -3.18 5.68 -8.21
CA VAL A 121 -2.12 6.64 -8.54
C VAL A 121 -2.43 8.02 -7.97
N ASP A 122 -3.65 8.53 -8.14
CA ASP A 122 -4.08 9.82 -7.59
C ASP A 122 -3.89 9.87 -6.07
N PHE A 123 -4.37 8.85 -5.36
CA PHE A 123 -4.18 8.72 -3.91
C PHE A 123 -2.70 8.73 -3.52
N MET A 124 -1.86 8.02 -4.28
CA MET A 124 -0.42 7.96 -4.03
C MET A 124 0.28 9.31 -4.27
N CYS A 125 -0.16 10.07 -5.28
CA CYS A 125 0.32 11.42 -5.55
C CYS A 125 -0.05 12.38 -4.41
N ASP A 126 -1.30 12.34 -3.96
CA ASP A 126 -1.78 13.16 -2.83
C ASP A 126 -0.99 12.86 -1.55
N LEU A 127 -0.78 11.57 -1.25
CA LEU A 127 -0.03 11.15 -0.07
C LEU A 127 1.42 11.69 -0.11
N ASN A 128 2.08 11.60 -1.25
CA ASN A 128 3.44 12.14 -1.42
C ASN A 128 3.47 13.65 -1.23
N ALA A 129 2.51 14.38 -1.80
CA ALA A 129 2.41 15.83 -1.64
C ALA A 129 2.17 16.23 -0.17
N MET A 130 1.35 15.48 0.57
CA MET A 130 1.15 15.71 2.00
C MET A 130 2.45 15.51 2.79
N VAL A 131 3.19 14.45 2.49
CA VAL A 131 4.46 14.16 3.16
C VAL A 131 5.50 15.22 2.85
N GLU A 132 5.68 15.61 1.59
CA GLU A 132 6.60 16.70 1.21
C GLU A 132 6.25 18.02 1.89
N ASN A 133 4.96 18.34 1.99
CA ASN A 133 4.50 19.55 2.70
C ASN A 133 4.80 19.49 4.19
N SER A 134 4.69 18.31 4.82
CA SER A 134 5.04 18.12 6.23
C SER A 134 6.55 18.21 6.50
N GLU A 135 7.39 17.79 5.55
CA GLU A 135 8.85 17.94 5.65
C GLU A 135 9.29 19.39 5.43
N LYS A 136 8.65 20.11 4.52
CA LYS A 136 8.93 21.54 4.26
C LYS A 136 8.43 22.45 5.39
N ASN A 137 7.33 22.07 6.02
CA ASN A 137 6.75 22.78 7.16
C ASN A 137 6.65 21.80 8.34
N PRO A 138 7.80 21.45 8.96
CA PRO A 138 7.77 20.63 10.15
C PRO A 138 6.92 21.36 11.18
N ARG A 139 5.97 20.65 11.81
CA ARG A 139 5.26 21.22 12.95
C ARG A 139 6.32 21.70 13.94
N PRO A 140 6.19 22.90 14.51
CA PRO A 140 7.13 23.35 15.53
C PRO A 140 7.25 22.25 16.58
N GLU A 141 8.48 21.89 16.93
CA GLU A 141 8.72 20.93 18.01
C GLU A 141 7.98 21.45 19.25
N GLN A 142 7.02 20.66 19.72
CA GLN A 142 6.31 21.00 20.93
C GLN A 142 7.33 21.12 22.05
N THR A 143 7.27 22.21 22.80
CA THR A 143 8.14 22.38 23.95
C THR A 143 7.83 21.28 24.98
N ASP A 144 8.79 20.97 25.84
CA ASP A 144 8.56 19.96 26.88
C ASP A 144 7.42 20.37 27.83
N GLU A 145 7.20 21.67 28.02
CA GLU A 145 6.04 22.21 28.76
C GLU A 145 4.71 21.92 28.05
N GLU A 146 4.65 22.06 26.73
CA GLU A 146 3.45 21.72 25.94
C GLU A 146 3.17 20.21 25.96
N LYS A 147 4.20 19.38 25.86
CA LYS A 147 4.07 17.92 25.98
C LYS A 147 3.56 17.52 27.37
N GLN A 148 4.13 18.09 28.42
CA GLN A 148 3.68 17.83 29.80
C GLN A 148 2.23 18.27 30.02
N LYS A 149 1.83 19.42 29.47
CA LYS A 149 0.45 19.90 29.53
C LYS A 149 -0.52 18.96 28.83
N MET A 150 -0.20 18.49 27.61
CA MET A 150 -1.05 17.52 26.91
C MET A 150 -1.19 16.19 27.67
N ILE A 151 -0.10 15.71 28.27
CA ILE A 151 -0.13 14.50 29.10
C ILE A 151 -1.02 14.71 30.34
N ALA A 152 -0.89 15.85 31.01
CA ALA A 152 -1.71 16.21 32.16
C ALA A 152 -3.20 16.34 31.79
N ASP A 153 -3.51 16.96 30.66
CA ASP A 153 -4.87 17.10 30.14
C ASP A 153 -5.47 15.72 29.79
N PHE A 154 -4.68 14.83 29.18
CA PHE A 154 -5.09 13.45 28.88
C PHE A 154 -5.46 12.67 30.15
N PHE A 155 -4.61 12.72 31.19
CA PHE A 155 -4.91 12.05 32.46
C PHE A 155 -6.09 12.69 33.20
N THR A 156 -6.27 14.00 33.08
CA THR A 156 -7.41 14.71 33.65
C THR A 156 -8.71 14.29 32.98
N ASP A 157 -8.72 14.16 31.66
CA ASP A 157 -9.89 13.70 30.91
C ASP A 157 -10.20 12.22 31.17
N MET A 158 -9.17 11.37 31.22
CA MET A 158 -9.29 9.96 31.62
C MET A 158 -9.89 9.79 33.02
N ASN A 159 -9.47 10.60 33.99
CA ASN A 159 -10.02 10.55 35.36
C ASN A 159 -11.47 11.04 35.44
N LYS A 160 -11.91 11.89 34.51
CA LYS A 160 -13.33 12.30 34.39
C LYS A 160 -14.18 11.21 33.75
N GLN A 161 -13.67 10.53 32.73
CA GLN A 161 -14.38 9.46 32.03
C GLN A 161 -14.43 8.16 32.82
N PHE A 162 -13.38 7.86 33.60
CA PHE A 162 -13.28 6.67 34.45
C PHE A 162 -12.97 7.08 35.89
N PRO A 163 -13.95 7.63 36.62
CA PRO A 163 -13.76 7.95 38.01
C PRO A 163 -13.41 6.67 38.76
N LYS A 164 -12.25 6.64 39.43
CA LYS A 164 -11.91 5.54 40.33
C LYS A 164 -12.95 5.54 41.44
N ASN A 165 -13.88 4.59 41.41
CA ASN A 165 -14.73 4.30 42.55
C ASN A 165 -13.80 3.94 43.72
N ARG A 166 -13.66 4.86 44.67
CA ARG A 166 -12.98 4.61 45.93
C ARG A 166 -13.84 3.57 46.68
N GLN A 167 -13.38 2.32 46.69
CA GLN A 167 -13.72 1.38 47.76
C GLN A 167 -12.87 1.72 48.98
#